data_AF-A0A0G4K452-F1
#
_entry.id   AF-A0A0G4K452-F1
#
_cell.length_a   1.000
_cell.length_b   1.000
_cell.length_c   1.000
_cell.angle_alpha   90.00
_cell.angle_beta   90.00
_cell.angle_gamma   90.00
#
_symmetry.space_group_name_H-M   'P 1'
#
loop_
_entity.id
_entity.type
_entity.pdbx_description
1 polymer ?
#
loop_
_entity_poly.entity_id
_entity_poly.type
_entity_poly.pdbx_seq_one_letter_code
_entity_poly.pdbx_strand_id
1 'polypeptide(L)'
;MLVGNDAYQKFIDYIENIINFNFLSHIPGSNDTIEMQRESIINIVKRSNTNESFLDYISYTYTIFENDIIKQILSISWIKGNGEEDKIINDDKFELNDEELVNYISILLVLRDVMHTSYIASLPIYYEYKYEQKEFIDKAREMIDHSISNISTLEHINPMFIAIAAKSVIPYSITNDELSSSSKLIAILFNLSRIMASYPYTDKIIEDTQPIFSSALYNLVNNASFLGLDYKMIRVIYDKAKIGEIKWKN
;
A
#
# COMPACT_ATOMS: atom_id res chain seq x y z
N MET A 1 4.08 12.60 19.67
CA MET A 1 3.67 13.19 18.38
C MET A 1 4.83 12.95 17.44
N LEU A 2 4.78 11.84 16.71
CA LEU A 2 5.86 11.42 15.82
C LEU A 2 5.71 12.19 14.51
N VAL A 3 6.68 13.08 14.28
CA VAL A 3 6.97 13.87 13.08
C VAL A 3 6.13 15.14 12.90
N GLY A 4 6.83 16.28 12.89
CA GLY A 4 6.26 17.63 12.81
C GLY A 4 5.67 17.96 11.43
N ASN A 5 5.12 19.16 11.32
CA ASN A 5 4.45 19.74 10.14
C ASN A 5 5.16 19.57 8.76
N ASP A 6 6.42 19.13 8.73
CA ASP A 6 7.24 18.87 7.54
C ASP A 6 6.91 17.53 6.84
N ALA A 7 6.43 16.51 7.55
CA ALA A 7 6.17 15.18 6.97
C ALA A 7 5.07 15.19 5.91
N TYR A 8 3.98 15.93 6.17
CA TYR A 8 2.91 16.12 5.20
C TYR A 8 3.42 16.80 3.92
N GLN A 9 4.22 17.86 4.04
CA GLN A 9 4.73 18.57 2.86
C GLN A 9 5.66 17.69 2.04
N LYS A 10 6.59 16.98 2.69
CA LYS A 10 7.47 16.01 2.03
C LYS A 10 6.71 14.89 1.34
N PHE A 11 5.64 14.39 1.98
CA PHE A 11 4.78 13.37 1.40
C PHE A 11 4.05 13.88 0.14
N ILE A 12 3.49 15.10 0.20
CA ILE A 12 2.89 15.75 -0.98
C ILE A 12 3.93 15.93 -2.08
N ASP A 13 5.10 16.49 -1.76
CA ASP A 13 6.17 16.73 -2.74
C ASP A 13 6.63 15.44 -3.41
N TYR A 14 6.69 14.33 -2.66
CA TYR A 14 6.99 13.01 -3.20
C TYR A 14 5.93 12.56 -4.21
N ILE A 15 4.64 12.63 -3.85
CA ILE A 15 3.56 12.22 -4.75
C ILE A 15 3.54 13.11 -6.00
N GLU A 16 3.72 14.41 -5.85
CA GLU A 16 3.59 15.35 -6.96
C GLU A 16 4.76 15.29 -7.94
N ASN A 17 5.98 15.09 -7.43
CA ASN A 17 7.22 15.29 -8.20
C ASN A 17 8.04 14.03 -8.44
N ILE A 18 7.85 12.98 -7.63
CA ILE A 18 8.63 11.74 -7.74
C ILE A 18 7.82 10.63 -8.40
N ILE A 19 6.53 10.49 -8.06
CA ILE A 19 5.69 9.45 -8.65
C ILE A 19 5.36 9.79 -10.10
N ASN A 20 5.71 8.90 -11.02
CA ASN A 20 5.28 8.97 -12.41
C ASN A 20 3.94 8.24 -12.60
N PHE A 21 2.90 8.97 -12.99
CA PHE A 21 1.54 8.43 -13.17
C PHE A 21 1.29 7.74 -14.52
N ASN A 22 2.29 7.63 -15.40
CA ASN A 22 2.13 7.00 -16.73
C ASN A 22 1.67 5.53 -16.67
N PHE A 23 1.92 4.83 -15.55
CA PHE A 23 1.39 3.48 -15.33
C PHE A 23 -0.14 3.42 -15.45
N LEU A 24 -0.85 4.52 -15.18
CA LEU A 24 -2.31 4.59 -15.32
C LEU A 24 -2.81 4.30 -16.73
N SER A 25 -1.98 4.50 -17.76
CA SER A 25 -2.33 4.17 -19.14
C SER A 25 -2.48 2.67 -19.38
N HIS A 26 -1.84 1.84 -18.56
CA HIS A 26 -1.91 0.38 -18.61
C HIS A 26 -3.06 -0.21 -17.79
N ILE A 27 -3.68 0.59 -16.90
CA ILE A 27 -4.73 0.10 -16.00
C ILE A 27 -6.10 0.31 -16.65
N PRO A 28 -6.81 -0.77 -17.03
CA PRO A 28 -8.13 -0.65 -17.66
C PRO A 28 -9.18 -0.22 -16.64
N GLY A 29 -10.34 0.25 -17.13
CA GLY A 29 -11.51 0.52 -16.29
C GLY A 29 -11.74 1.99 -15.94
N SER A 30 -10.98 2.92 -16.52
CA SER A 30 -11.27 4.35 -16.48
C SER A 30 -11.33 4.93 -17.90
N ASN A 31 -12.26 5.87 -18.12
CA ASN A 31 -12.32 6.69 -19.33
C ASN A 31 -11.64 8.06 -19.13
N ASP A 32 -11.20 8.36 -17.91
CA ASP A 32 -10.56 9.63 -17.56
C ASP A 32 -9.09 9.63 -17.99
N THR A 33 -8.57 10.81 -18.34
CA THR A 33 -7.16 10.95 -18.72
C THR A 33 -6.23 10.72 -17.52
N ILE A 34 -4.97 10.41 -17.78
CA ILE A 34 -3.95 10.22 -16.74
C ILE A 34 -3.86 11.47 -15.84
N GLU A 35 -3.96 12.66 -16.43
CA GLU A 35 -3.91 13.94 -15.72
C GLU A 35 -5.10 14.11 -14.78
N MET A 36 -6.33 13.82 -15.24
CA MET A 36 -7.52 13.90 -14.39
C MET A 36 -7.42 12.95 -13.20
N GLN A 37 -6.98 11.71 -13.44
CA GLN A 37 -6.81 10.72 -12.37
C GLN A 37 -5.73 11.15 -11.37
N ARG A 38 -4.57 11.64 -11.87
CA ARG A 38 -3.48 12.18 -11.04
C ARG A 38 -3.97 13.35 -10.17
N GLU A 39 -4.66 14.31 -10.76
CA GLU A 39 -5.19 15.47 -10.04
C GLU A 39 -6.18 15.04 -8.96
N SER A 40 -7.08 14.10 -9.25
CA SER A 40 -8.01 13.55 -8.24
C SER A 40 -7.29 12.88 -7.07
N ILE A 41 -6.26 12.06 -7.35
CA ILE A 41 -5.45 11.41 -6.30
C ILE A 41 -4.71 12.45 -5.44
N ILE A 42 -4.10 13.47 -6.05
CA ILE A 42 -3.42 14.53 -5.30
C ILE A 42 -4.43 15.34 -4.47
N ASN A 43 -5.58 15.68 -5.05
CA ASN A 43 -6.60 16.48 -4.39
C ASN A 43 -7.21 15.77 -3.18
N ILE A 44 -7.45 14.45 -3.25
CA ILE A 44 -7.99 13.71 -2.10
C ILE A 44 -6.98 13.66 -0.94
N VAL A 45 -5.70 13.49 -1.23
CA VAL A 45 -4.63 13.56 -0.22
C VAL A 45 -4.59 14.95 0.42
N LYS A 46 -4.59 16.01 -0.40
CA LYS A 46 -4.55 17.39 0.10
C LYS A 46 -5.77 17.78 0.94
N ARG A 47 -6.96 17.32 0.56
CA ARG A 47 -8.20 17.55 1.32
C ARG A 47 -8.23 16.81 2.66
N SER A 48 -7.46 15.74 2.78
CA SER A 48 -7.37 14.93 4.01
C SER A 48 -6.40 15.52 5.05
N ASN A 49 -5.78 16.67 4.79
CA ASN A 49 -4.77 17.29 5.65
C ASN A 49 -5.26 17.76 7.03
N THR A 50 -6.58 17.77 7.26
CA THR A 50 -7.19 18.09 8.56
C THR A 50 -7.52 16.85 9.39
N ASN A 51 -7.37 15.65 8.82
CA ASN A 51 -7.61 14.39 9.51
C ASN A 51 -6.33 13.93 10.23
N GLU A 52 -6.32 14.02 11.56
CA GLU A 52 -5.16 13.65 12.38
C GLU A 52 -4.71 12.20 12.17
N SER A 53 -5.64 11.25 12.05
CA SER A 53 -5.31 9.84 11.78
C SER A 53 -4.67 9.65 10.41
N PHE A 54 -5.08 10.46 9.42
CA PHE A 54 -4.45 10.45 8.11
C PHE A 54 -3.03 11.01 8.16
N LEU A 55 -2.82 12.12 8.87
CA LEU A 55 -1.49 12.71 9.06
C LEU A 55 -0.50 11.73 9.72
N ASP A 56 -0.97 10.95 10.70
CA ASP A 56 -0.15 9.89 11.30
C ASP A 56 0.22 8.82 10.26
N TYR A 57 -0.75 8.31 9.50
CA TYR A 57 -0.51 7.23 8.54
C TYR A 57 0.42 7.65 7.40
N ILE A 58 0.22 8.84 6.81
CA ILE A 58 1.10 9.31 5.74
C ILE A 58 2.52 9.56 6.25
N SER A 59 2.68 9.96 7.52
CA SER A 59 4.01 10.12 8.12
C SER A 59 4.72 8.77 8.16
N TYR A 60 4.00 7.69 8.48
CA TYR A 60 4.57 6.34 8.47
C TYR A 60 4.84 5.85 7.04
N THR A 61 3.90 6.07 6.11
CA THR A 61 4.08 5.71 4.71
C THR A 61 5.24 6.47 4.06
N TYR A 62 5.43 7.74 4.41
CA TYR A 62 6.58 8.52 3.94
C TYR A 62 7.92 7.88 4.34
N THR A 63 8.03 7.27 5.52
CA THR A 63 9.27 6.55 5.91
C THR A 63 9.57 5.38 4.99
N ILE A 64 8.55 4.69 4.45
CA ILE A 64 8.70 3.61 3.47
C ILE A 64 9.23 4.17 2.14
N PHE A 65 8.73 5.33 1.71
CA PHE A 65 9.14 6.01 0.48
C PHE A 65 10.59 6.52 0.56
N GLU A 66 10.93 7.22 1.63
CA GLU A 66 12.28 7.78 1.85
C GLU A 66 13.38 6.70 1.87
N ASN A 67 13.01 5.49 2.27
CA ASN A 67 13.92 4.34 2.36
C ASN A 67 13.90 3.44 1.12
N ASP A 68 13.21 3.82 0.04
CA ASP A 68 13.07 3.02 -1.19
C ASP A 68 12.55 1.58 -0.95
N ILE A 69 11.81 1.34 0.14
CA ILE A 69 11.47 -0.01 0.59
C ILE A 69 10.60 -0.75 -0.42
N ILE A 70 9.67 -0.05 -1.09
CA ILE A 70 8.84 -0.62 -2.15
C ILE A 70 9.72 -1.16 -3.28
N LYS A 71 10.68 -0.35 -3.75
CA LYS A 71 11.61 -0.74 -4.82
C LYS A 71 12.46 -1.94 -4.42
N GLN A 72 13.00 -1.93 -3.20
CA GLN A 72 13.79 -3.04 -2.69
C GLN A 72 12.98 -4.33 -2.60
N ILE A 73 11.74 -4.27 -2.10
CA ILE A 73 10.86 -5.44 -2.02
C ILE A 73 10.47 -5.95 -3.41
N LEU A 74 10.12 -5.07 -4.34
CA LEU A 74 9.75 -5.47 -5.70
C LEU A 74 10.92 -6.08 -6.50
N SER A 75 12.16 -5.73 -6.15
CA SER A 75 13.35 -6.35 -6.74
C SER A 75 13.65 -7.77 -6.25
N ILE A 76 12.94 -8.24 -5.22
CA ILE A 76 13.11 -9.60 -4.69
C ILE A 76 12.61 -10.61 -5.70
N SER A 77 13.50 -11.51 -6.10
CA SER A 77 13.13 -12.74 -6.80
C SER A 77 13.79 -13.98 -6.18
N TRP A 78 13.22 -15.14 -6.48
CA TRP A 78 13.75 -16.44 -6.06
C TRP A 78 13.36 -17.53 -7.05
N ILE A 79 14.11 -18.63 -7.05
CA ILE A 79 13.83 -19.80 -7.89
C ILE A 79 12.97 -20.80 -7.11
N LYS A 80 11.83 -21.19 -7.67
CA LYS A 80 10.97 -22.27 -7.16
C LYS A 80 11.62 -23.63 -7.36
N GLY A 81 11.12 -24.66 -6.66
CA GLY A 81 11.61 -26.03 -6.80
C GLY A 81 11.47 -26.63 -8.22
N ASN A 82 10.65 -26.03 -9.09
CA ASN A 82 10.51 -26.39 -10.49
C ASN A 82 11.46 -25.62 -11.45
N GLY A 83 12.31 -24.73 -10.92
CA GLY A 83 13.26 -23.94 -11.71
C GLY A 83 12.73 -22.60 -12.22
N GLU A 84 11.45 -22.28 -11.99
CA GLU A 84 10.86 -20.99 -12.39
C GLU A 84 11.23 -19.87 -11.41
N GLU A 85 11.49 -18.68 -11.94
CA GLU A 85 11.64 -17.46 -11.13
C GLU A 85 10.28 -16.99 -10.63
N ASP A 86 10.21 -16.63 -9.35
CA ASP A 86 9.05 -16.04 -8.68
C ASP A 86 9.44 -14.68 -8.10
N LYS A 87 8.45 -13.83 -7.91
CA LYS A 87 8.60 -12.47 -7.38
C LYS A 87 7.51 -12.17 -6.35
N ILE A 88 7.69 -11.09 -5.59
CA ILE A 88 6.67 -10.62 -4.63
C ILE A 88 5.35 -10.31 -5.33
N ILE A 89 5.43 -9.63 -6.48
CA ILE A 89 4.31 -9.42 -7.38
C ILE A 89 4.48 -10.37 -8.57
N ASN A 90 3.66 -11.41 -8.63
CA ASN A 90 3.71 -12.44 -9.66
C ASN A 90 2.38 -12.59 -10.42
N ASP A 91 1.38 -11.78 -10.08
CA ASP A 91 0.06 -11.73 -10.72
C ASP A 91 -0.21 -10.38 -11.37
N ASP A 92 0.84 -9.62 -11.72
CA ASP A 92 0.67 -8.37 -12.48
C ASP A 92 0.08 -8.67 -13.86
N LYS A 93 -1.15 -8.19 -14.07
CA LYS A 93 -1.90 -8.36 -15.33
C LYS A 93 -1.83 -7.13 -16.21
N PHE A 94 -1.17 -6.07 -15.75
CA PHE A 94 -1.10 -4.79 -16.47
C PHE A 94 0.21 -4.63 -17.24
N GLU A 95 1.12 -5.61 -17.14
CA GLU A 95 2.41 -5.62 -17.84
C GLU A 95 3.27 -4.40 -17.49
N LEU A 96 3.25 -3.98 -16.22
CA LEU A 96 4.01 -2.84 -15.75
C LEU A 96 5.50 -3.18 -15.73
N ASN A 97 6.32 -2.24 -16.21
CA ASN A 97 7.76 -2.36 -15.99
C ASN A 97 8.11 -2.10 -14.50
N ASP A 98 9.35 -2.39 -14.10
CA ASP A 98 9.76 -2.28 -12.68
C ASP A 98 9.55 -0.88 -12.09
N GLU A 99 9.76 0.19 -12.86
CA GLU A 99 9.53 1.57 -12.40
C GLU A 99 8.03 1.88 -12.28
N GLU A 100 7.24 1.47 -13.27
CA GLU A 100 5.78 1.61 -13.24
C GLU A 100 5.17 0.82 -12.07
N LEU A 101 5.70 -0.36 -11.77
CA LEU A 101 5.24 -1.19 -10.67
C LEU A 101 5.52 -0.54 -9.30
N VAL A 102 6.68 0.11 -9.13
CA VAL A 102 6.99 0.90 -7.93
C VAL A 102 5.99 2.05 -7.78
N ASN A 103 5.74 2.81 -8.84
CA ASN A 103 4.79 3.93 -8.84
C ASN A 103 3.36 3.44 -8.53
N TYR A 104 2.96 2.33 -9.15
CA TYR A 104 1.67 1.67 -8.95
C TYR A 104 1.43 1.26 -7.50
N ILE A 105 2.36 0.52 -6.89
CA ILE A 105 2.27 0.10 -5.48
C ILE A 105 2.30 1.31 -4.54
N SER A 106 3.09 2.35 -4.87
CA SER A 106 3.15 3.57 -4.06
C SER A 106 1.79 4.27 -4.02
N ILE A 107 1.12 4.45 -5.17
CA ILE A 107 -0.22 5.07 -5.21
C ILE A 107 -1.29 4.20 -4.55
N LEU A 108 -1.22 2.87 -4.69
CA LEU A 108 -2.12 1.98 -3.95
C LEU A 108 -1.97 2.15 -2.43
N LEU A 109 -0.75 2.30 -1.92
CA LEU A 109 -0.49 2.53 -0.50
C LEU A 109 -1.03 3.91 -0.04
N VAL A 110 -0.86 4.96 -0.85
CA VAL A 110 -1.46 6.29 -0.57
C VAL A 110 -3.00 6.19 -0.49
N LEU A 111 -3.63 5.56 -1.49
CA LEU A 111 -5.08 5.42 -1.52
C LEU A 111 -5.59 4.55 -0.37
N ARG A 112 -4.83 3.53 0.02
CA ARG A 112 -5.12 2.73 1.21
C ARG A 112 -5.16 3.59 2.48
N ASP A 113 -4.20 4.50 2.69
CA ASP A 113 -4.19 5.37 3.87
C ASP A 113 -5.40 6.31 3.91
N VAL A 114 -5.79 6.84 2.74
CA VAL A 114 -7.04 7.61 2.58
C VAL A 114 -8.26 6.75 2.93
N MET A 115 -8.32 5.52 2.45
CA MET A 115 -9.45 4.61 2.70
C MET A 115 -9.54 4.13 4.13
N HIS A 116 -8.41 3.85 4.77
CA HIS A 116 -8.36 3.39 6.16
C HIS A 116 -8.81 4.47 7.15
N THR A 117 -8.67 5.74 6.77
CA THR A 117 -9.10 6.91 7.58
C THR A 117 -10.48 7.41 7.19
N SER A 118 -10.98 6.98 6.04
CA SER A 118 -12.36 7.15 5.60
C SER A 118 -13.25 6.04 6.17
N TYR A 119 -14.55 6.29 6.32
CA TYR A 119 -15.53 5.34 6.89
C TYR A 119 -15.64 3.98 6.15
N ILE A 120 -14.89 3.78 5.05
CA ILE A 120 -14.81 2.56 4.23
C ILE A 120 -14.41 1.34 5.06
N ALA A 121 -13.56 1.50 6.08
CA ALA A 121 -13.15 0.40 6.97
C ALA A 121 -14.29 -0.19 7.83
N SER A 122 -15.46 0.46 7.88
CA SER A 122 -16.61 0.04 8.71
C SER A 122 -17.74 -0.66 7.95
N LEU A 123 -17.62 -0.83 6.63
CA LEU A 123 -18.64 -1.48 5.81
C LEU A 123 -18.51 -3.02 5.85
N PRO A 124 -19.59 -3.76 6.14
CA PRO A 124 -19.58 -5.22 6.09
C PRO A 124 -19.53 -5.69 4.63
N ILE A 125 -18.40 -6.26 4.22
CA ILE A 125 -18.20 -6.73 2.84
C ILE A 125 -18.47 -8.23 2.80
N TYR A 126 -19.59 -8.58 2.17
CA TYR A 126 -20.04 -9.95 1.96
C TYR A 126 -19.08 -10.71 1.03
N TYR A 127 -18.80 -11.95 1.47
CA TYR A 127 -18.01 -12.99 0.83
C TYR A 127 -18.49 -13.31 -0.60
N GLU A 128 -17.54 -13.73 -1.43
CA GLU A 128 -17.63 -14.38 -2.77
C GLU A 128 -16.90 -13.59 -3.87
N TYR A 129 -15.71 -14.06 -4.26
CA TYR A 129 -14.97 -13.56 -5.43
C TYR A 129 -14.65 -14.66 -6.45
N LYS A 130 -15.55 -14.78 -7.41
CA LYS A 130 -15.24 -15.05 -8.82
C LYS A 130 -16.09 -14.06 -9.61
N TYR A 131 -15.53 -12.95 -10.10
CA TYR A 131 -16.32 -12.05 -10.94
C TYR A 131 -15.49 -11.31 -12.01
N GLU A 132 -16.17 -11.06 -13.13
CA GLU A 132 -15.69 -10.39 -14.33
C GLU A 132 -15.54 -8.87 -14.11
N GLN A 133 -14.75 -8.21 -14.96
CA GLN A 133 -14.37 -6.79 -14.84
C GLN A 133 -15.58 -5.84 -14.69
N LYS A 134 -16.71 -6.14 -15.33
CA LYS A 134 -17.93 -5.33 -15.25
C LYS A 134 -18.57 -5.36 -13.86
N GLU A 135 -18.72 -6.55 -13.27
CA GLU A 135 -19.35 -6.71 -11.95
C GLU A 135 -18.46 -6.17 -10.83
N PHE A 136 -17.14 -6.21 -11.01
CA PHE A 136 -16.19 -5.54 -10.13
C PHE A 136 -16.37 -4.01 -10.15
N ILE A 137 -16.49 -3.41 -11.33
CA ILE A 137 -16.73 -1.97 -11.48
C ILE A 137 -18.06 -1.57 -10.85
N ASP A 138 -19.12 -2.36 -11.09
CA ASP A 138 -20.45 -2.08 -10.55
C ASP A 138 -20.50 -2.23 -9.02
N LYS A 139 -19.78 -3.20 -8.43
CA LYS A 139 -19.65 -3.30 -6.97
C LYS A 139 -18.75 -2.22 -6.36
N ALA A 140 -17.67 -1.85 -7.03
CA ALA A 140 -16.86 -0.71 -6.59
C ALA A 140 -17.73 0.55 -6.57
N ARG A 141 -18.57 0.75 -7.60
CA ARG A 141 -19.58 1.80 -7.65
C ARG A 141 -20.61 1.69 -6.53
N GLU A 142 -21.11 0.51 -6.20
CA GLU A 142 -22.04 0.31 -5.07
C GLU A 142 -21.40 0.65 -3.70
N MET A 143 -20.15 0.23 -3.47
CA MET A 143 -19.39 0.61 -2.27
C MET A 143 -19.12 2.12 -2.22
N ILE A 144 -18.89 2.71 -3.39
CA ILE A 144 -18.75 4.15 -3.59
C ILE A 144 -20.10 4.85 -3.28
N ASP A 145 -21.22 4.32 -3.75
CA ASP A 145 -22.55 4.90 -3.56
C ASP A 145 -23.04 4.76 -2.11
N HIS A 146 -22.42 3.93 -1.27
CA HIS A 146 -22.78 3.77 0.14
C HIS A 146 -21.93 4.59 1.13
N SER A 147 -20.82 5.20 0.70
CA SER A 147 -19.95 6.00 1.60
C SER A 147 -20.16 7.52 1.48
N ILE A 148 -21.43 7.95 1.32
CA ILE A 148 -21.92 9.29 0.89
C ILE A 148 -21.66 10.44 1.89
N SER A 149 -20.42 10.65 2.31
CA SER A 149 -20.01 12.01 2.71
C SER A 149 -18.63 12.41 2.18
N ASN A 150 -17.77 11.44 1.83
CA ASN A 150 -16.41 11.71 1.38
C ASN A 150 -16.19 11.48 -0.13
N ILE A 151 -17.18 10.97 -0.87
CA ILE A 151 -16.96 10.28 -2.15
C ILE A 151 -16.99 11.13 -3.42
N SER A 152 -17.52 12.34 -3.39
CA SER A 152 -17.29 13.29 -4.50
C SER A 152 -15.80 13.56 -4.76
N THR A 153 -14.91 13.11 -3.86
CA THR A 153 -13.45 13.24 -3.99
C THR A 153 -12.73 12.05 -4.62
N LEU A 154 -13.39 10.89 -4.78
CA LEU A 154 -12.87 9.73 -5.53
C LEU A 154 -13.28 9.76 -7.00
N GLU A 155 -14.08 10.77 -7.40
CA GLU A 155 -14.48 11.01 -8.78
C GLU A 155 -13.20 11.14 -9.63
N HIS A 156 -13.12 10.34 -10.68
CA HIS A 156 -11.94 10.16 -11.54
C HIS A 156 -10.76 9.35 -10.98
N ILE A 157 -10.87 8.65 -9.85
CA ILE A 157 -9.87 7.63 -9.49
C ILE A 157 -10.28 6.30 -10.11
N ASN A 158 -9.35 5.64 -10.82
CA ASN A 158 -9.67 4.38 -11.49
C ASN A 158 -10.21 3.34 -10.49
N PRO A 159 -11.41 2.75 -10.75
CA PRO A 159 -12.07 1.80 -9.85
C PRO A 159 -11.21 0.58 -9.46
N MET A 160 -10.28 0.17 -10.33
CA MET A 160 -9.34 -0.92 -10.05
C MET A 160 -8.44 -0.60 -8.84
N PHE A 161 -7.95 0.65 -8.74
CA PHE A 161 -7.18 1.09 -7.58
C PHE A 161 -8.02 1.07 -6.33
N ILE A 162 -9.24 1.63 -6.44
CA ILE A 162 -10.15 1.75 -5.31
C ILE A 162 -10.39 0.37 -4.70
N ALA A 163 -10.69 -0.63 -5.52
CA ALA A 163 -11.02 -1.94 -4.99
C ALA A 163 -9.79 -2.77 -4.56
N ILE A 164 -8.61 -2.61 -5.17
CA ILE A 164 -7.37 -3.23 -4.67
C ILE A 164 -6.97 -2.63 -3.31
N ALA A 165 -7.04 -1.31 -3.18
CA ALA A 165 -6.77 -0.61 -1.92
C ALA A 165 -7.79 -0.99 -0.85
N ALA A 166 -9.09 -1.00 -1.19
CA ALA A 166 -10.15 -1.38 -0.26
C ALA A 166 -9.93 -2.81 0.27
N LYS A 167 -9.66 -3.78 -0.61
CA LYS A 167 -9.37 -5.18 -0.23
C LYS A 167 -8.22 -5.33 0.78
N SER A 168 -7.25 -4.42 0.76
CA SER A 168 -6.11 -4.43 1.70
C SER A 168 -6.43 -3.85 3.09
N VAL A 169 -7.59 -3.21 3.25
CA VAL A 169 -8.08 -2.64 4.52
C VAL A 169 -9.07 -3.59 5.20
N ILE A 170 -9.75 -4.47 4.45
CA ILE A 170 -10.78 -5.37 4.97
C ILE A 170 -10.12 -6.41 5.88
N PRO A 171 -10.43 -6.43 7.19
CA PRO A 171 -9.63 -7.22 8.09
C PRO A 171 -10.04 -8.70 8.21
N TYR A 172 -11.17 -9.19 7.70
CA TYR A 172 -11.66 -10.53 8.09
C TYR A 172 -12.62 -11.29 7.12
N SER A 173 -12.67 -10.99 5.82
CA SER A 173 -13.63 -11.68 4.93
C SER A 173 -13.07 -12.38 3.69
N ILE A 174 -11.76 -12.31 3.46
CA ILE A 174 -11.14 -12.85 2.24
C ILE A 174 -10.05 -13.83 2.68
N THR A 175 -10.09 -15.06 2.19
CA THR A 175 -8.98 -15.99 2.43
C THR A 175 -7.74 -15.43 1.77
N ASN A 176 -6.54 -15.58 2.36
CA ASN A 176 -5.30 -15.02 1.78
C ASN A 176 -5.12 -15.39 0.30
N ASP A 177 -5.68 -16.51 -0.17
CA ASP A 177 -5.55 -16.97 -1.55
C ASP A 177 -6.40 -16.16 -2.57
N GLU A 178 -7.34 -15.34 -2.12
CA GLU A 178 -8.25 -14.53 -2.95
C GLU A 178 -7.80 -13.06 -3.12
N LEU A 179 -6.77 -12.63 -2.37
CA LEU A 179 -6.17 -11.30 -2.50
C LEU A 179 -5.11 -11.28 -3.61
N SER A 180 -5.08 -10.21 -4.41
CA SER A 180 -3.96 -10.00 -5.33
C SER A 180 -2.66 -9.79 -4.55
N SER A 181 -1.53 -10.10 -5.17
CA SER A 181 -0.23 -9.87 -4.55
C SER A 181 -0.03 -8.39 -4.18
N SER A 182 -0.59 -7.45 -4.95
CA SER A 182 -0.57 -6.02 -4.66
C SER A 182 -1.36 -5.66 -3.40
N SER A 183 -2.59 -6.18 -3.22
CA SER A 183 -3.38 -5.96 -2.01
C SER A 183 -2.68 -6.51 -0.77
N LYS A 184 -2.06 -7.69 -0.88
CA LYS A 184 -1.27 -8.28 0.21
C LYS A 184 -0.08 -7.42 0.57
N LEU A 185 0.68 -6.98 -0.44
CA LEU A 185 1.88 -6.18 -0.24
C LEU A 185 1.56 -4.85 0.43
N ILE A 186 0.54 -4.10 -0.02
CA ILE A 186 0.21 -2.81 0.61
C ILE A 186 -0.34 -2.98 2.03
N ALA A 187 -1.03 -4.08 2.35
CA ALA A 187 -1.43 -4.41 3.72
C ALA A 187 -0.21 -4.70 4.62
N ILE A 188 0.79 -5.43 4.09
CA ILE A 188 2.06 -5.71 4.76
C ILE A 188 2.84 -4.41 5.00
N LEU A 189 3.01 -3.57 3.97
CA LEU A 189 3.75 -2.31 4.04
C LEU A 189 3.13 -1.34 5.06
N PHE A 190 1.81 -1.23 5.11
CA PHE A 190 1.14 -0.41 6.12
C PHE A 190 1.35 -0.91 7.55
N ASN A 191 1.20 -2.21 7.79
CA ASN A 191 1.41 -2.75 9.13
C ASN A 191 2.88 -2.64 9.54
N LEU A 192 3.79 -2.84 8.58
CA LEU A 192 5.21 -2.63 8.80
C LEU A 192 5.51 -1.19 9.20
N SER A 193 5.04 -0.19 8.45
CA SER A 193 5.28 1.23 8.74
C SER A 193 4.74 1.64 10.12
N ARG A 194 3.57 1.11 10.52
CA ARG A 194 3.00 1.35 11.86
C ARG A 194 3.80 0.71 12.99
N ILE A 195 4.24 -0.54 12.81
CA ILE A 195 5.08 -1.21 13.81
C ILE A 195 6.39 -0.43 13.95
N MET A 196 6.99 -0.01 12.84
CA MET A 196 8.19 0.83 12.84
C MET A 196 7.99 2.13 13.63
N ALA A 197 6.87 2.83 13.41
CA ALA A 197 6.53 4.04 14.13
C ALA A 197 6.27 3.82 15.63
N SER A 198 5.89 2.61 16.03
CA SER A 198 5.64 2.30 17.46
C SER A 198 6.93 2.12 18.27
N TYR A 199 8.10 1.99 17.63
CA TYR A 199 9.37 1.88 18.34
C TYR A 199 9.75 3.24 18.95
N PRO A 200 9.89 3.33 20.28
CA PRO A 200 10.17 4.59 20.95
C PRO A 200 11.68 4.89 20.90
N TYR A 201 12.17 5.68 19.94
CA TYR A 201 13.58 6.08 19.94
C TYR A 201 13.83 7.58 19.72
N THR A 202 14.74 8.09 20.54
CA THR A 202 15.44 9.38 20.43
C THR A 202 16.76 9.17 19.70
N ASP A 203 17.29 10.21 19.05
CA ASP A 203 18.48 10.20 18.17
C ASP A 203 19.73 9.47 18.71
N LYS A 204 19.80 9.21 20.02
CA LYS A 204 20.92 8.53 20.70
C LYS A 204 20.92 7.00 20.60
N ILE A 205 19.85 6.35 20.13
CA ILE A 205 19.71 4.89 20.22
C ILE A 205 19.94 4.17 18.86
N ILE A 206 20.30 4.94 17.82
CA ILE A 206 20.44 4.47 16.43
C ILE A 206 21.70 3.60 16.24
N GLU A 207 22.73 3.73 17.07
CA GLU A 207 24.01 3.02 16.88
C GLU A 207 24.03 1.57 17.40
N ASP A 208 23.22 1.24 18.44
CA ASP A 208 23.32 -0.06 19.15
C ASP A 208 22.04 -0.93 19.10
N THR A 209 20.99 -0.51 18.39
CA THR A 209 19.73 -1.28 18.30
C THR A 209 19.62 -2.05 16.99
N GLN A 210 18.93 -3.22 17.02
CA GLN A 210 18.56 -3.95 15.80
C GLN A 210 17.94 -2.97 14.80
N PRO A 211 18.29 -3.03 13.49
CA PRO A 211 17.71 -2.14 12.49
C PRO A 211 16.19 -2.17 12.63
N ILE A 212 15.55 -1.01 12.87
CA ILE A 212 14.12 -0.88 13.21
C ILE A 212 13.27 -1.71 12.25
N PHE A 213 13.64 -1.69 10.97
CA PHE A 213 13.04 -2.47 9.91
C PHE A 213 13.04 -3.99 10.16
N SER A 214 14.19 -4.56 10.55
CA SER A 214 14.32 -5.99 10.84
C SER A 214 13.51 -6.41 12.05
N SER A 215 13.48 -5.58 13.09
CA SER A 215 12.67 -5.78 14.30
C SER A 215 11.18 -5.73 13.98
N ALA A 216 10.77 -4.76 13.17
CA ALA A 216 9.40 -4.60 12.74
C ALA A 216 8.93 -5.77 11.86
N LEU A 217 9.78 -6.24 10.93
CA LEU A 217 9.50 -7.45 10.15
C LEU A 217 9.41 -8.69 11.03
N TYR A 218 10.29 -8.85 12.02
CA TYR A 218 10.21 -9.97 12.96
C TYR A 218 8.87 -9.96 13.73
N ASN A 219 8.46 -8.79 14.23
CA ASN A 219 7.16 -8.64 14.86
C ASN A 219 6.00 -8.93 13.90
N LEU A 220 6.11 -8.49 12.64
CA LEU A 220 5.08 -8.72 11.64
C LEU A 220 4.95 -10.22 11.30
N VAL A 221 6.06 -10.95 11.16
CA VAL A 221 6.07 -12.41 10.97
C VAL A 221 5.34 -13.13 12.10
N ASN A 222 5.61 -12.76 13.35
CA ASN A 222 5.03 -13.41 14.53
C ASN A 222 3.54 -13.09 14.73
N ASN A 223 3.06 -11.96 14.19
CA ASN A 223 1.67 -11.53 14.31
C ASN A 223 0.88 -11.69 13.01
N ALA A 224 1.48 -12.21 11.93
CA ALA A 224 0.88 -12.29 10.60
C ALA A 224 -0.50 -12.98 10.62
N SER A 225 -0.61 -14.09 11.34
CA SER A 225 -1.86 -14.84 11.48
C SER A 225 -2.94 -14.04 12.22
N PHE A 226 -2.57 -13.37 13.32
CA PHE A 226 -3.48 -12.51 14.08
C PHE A 226 -3.95 -11.30 13.28
N LEU A 227 -3.07 -10.75 12.43
CA LEU A 227 -3.34 -9.59 11.58
C LEU A 227 -4.00 -9.97 10.24
N GLY A 228 -4.25 -11.26 9.97
CA GLY A 228 -4.82 -11.73 8.72
C GLY A 228 -3.94 -11.46 7.49
N LEU A 229 -2.62 -11.34 7.66
CA LEU A 229 -1.68 -11.00 6.60
C LEU A 229 -1.11 -12.25 5.91
N ASP A 230 -0.61 -12.09 4.68
CA ASP A 230 0.04 -13.18 3.95
C ASP A 230 1.39 -13.53 4.59
N TYR A 231 1.37 -14.55 5.46
CA TYR A 231 2.56 -15.03 6.15
C TYR A 231 3.69 -15.44 5.20
N LYS A 232 3.36 -16.04 4.04
CA LYS A 232 4.39 -16.50 3.09
C LYS A 232 5.14 -15.31 2.50
N MET A 233 4.41 -14.28 2.07
CA MET A 233 4.98 -13.05 1.55
C MET A 233 5.81 -12.32 2.61
N ILE A 234 5.29 -12.16 3.84
CA ILE A 234 6.05 -11.55 4.94
C ILE A 234 7.32 -12.34 5.22
N ARG A 235 7.25 -13.67 5.21
CA ARG A 235 8.40 -14.53 5.47
C ARG A 235 9.49 -14.36 4.42
N VAL A 236 9.14 -14.28 3.15
CA VAL A 236 10.10 -14.00 2.06
C VAL A 236 10.77 -12.64 2.28
N ILE A 237 9.99 -11.59 2.57
CA ILE A 237 10.53 -10.24 2.84
C ILE A 237 11.48 -10.28 4.05
N TYR A 238 11.09 -10.95 5.13
CA TYR A 238 11.92 -11.12 6.33
C TYR A 238 13.23 -11.86 6.04
N ASP A 239 13.19 -12.98 5.31
CA ASP A 239 14.38 -13.76 5.00
C ASP A 239 15.35 -12.96 4.12
N LYS A 240 14.84 -12.15 3.17
CA LYS A 240 15.65 -11.24 2.36
C LYS A 240 16.22 -10.06 3.14
N ALA A 241 15.45 -9.47 4.06
CA ALA A 241 15.95 -8.43 4.96
C ALA A 241 17.07 -8.96 5.87
N LYS A 242 16.93 -10.18 6.39
CA LYS A 242 17.92 -10.81 7.28
C LYS A 242 19.31 -10.98 6.63
N ILE A 243 19.35 -11.21 5.32
CA ILE A 243 20.60 -11.36 4.56
C ILE A 243 21.09 -10.05 3.93
N GLY A 244 20.42 -8.93 4.21
CA GLY A 244 20.83 -7.59 3.77
C GLY A 244 20.48 -7.23 2.33
N GLU A 245 19.58 -7.98 1.68
CA GLU A 245 19.02 -7.61 0.37
C GLU A 245 18.03 -6.44 0.49
N ILE A 246 17.43 -6.25 1.67
CA ILE A 246 16.65 -5.05 2.01
C ILE A 246 17.41 -4.26 3.08
N LYS A 247 17.70 -3.00 2.78
CA LYS A 247 18.45 -2.08 3.63
C LYS A 247 17.57 -0.89 4.01
N TRP A 248 17.52 -0.61 5.30
CA TRP A 248 16.96 0.63 5.82
C TRP A 248 18.07 1.69 5.86
N LYS A 249 17.83 2.88 5.33
CA LYS A 249 18.73 4.03 5.45
C LYS A 249 18.46 4.66 6.81
N ASN A 250 19.40 4.51 7.75
CA ASN A 250 19.33 5.13 9.07
C ASN A 250 19.34 6.65 8.99
#